data_AF-A0A534MXK9-F1
#
_entry.id   AF-A0A534MXK9-F1
#
_cell.length_a   1.000
_cell.length_b   1.000
_cell.length_c   1.000
_cell.angle_alpha   90.00
_cell.angle_beta   90.00
_cell.angle_gamma   90.00
#
_symmetry.space_group_name_H-M   'P 1'
#
loop_
_entity.id
_entity.type
_entity.pdbx_description
1 polymer ?
#
loop_
_entity_poly.entity_id
_entity_poly.type
_entity_poly.pdbx_seq_one_letter_code
_entity_poly.pdbx_strand_id
1 'polypeptide(L)'
;MPYAGQVDKTMGADTVGHLKHLLDTELRRAREESDLDIAMFLGVDGRIFSSSIPDRLEPREYRLLNLLTGNLAHICNQLSGQNMMMSVQQFEAGTVIISGVGDRAFLVFLTTKPVEITKMQGV
;
A
#
# COMPACT_ATOMS: atom_id res chain seq x y z
N MET A 1 -3.19 -21.41 29.92
CA MET A 1 -2.62 -20.48 28.93
C MET A 1 -2.10 -21.30 27.76
N PRO A 2 -2.88 -21.48 26.67
CA PRO A 2 -2.22 -21.47 25.37
C PRO A 2 -3.11 -20.89 24.26
N TYR A 3 -2.63 -19.84 23.59
CA TYR A 3 -2.97 -19.55 22.18
C TYR A 3 -1.70 -19.03 21.51
N ALA A 4 -0.74 -19.93 21.33
CA ALA A 4 0.36 -19.77 20.40
C ALA A 4 0.26 -20.97 19.45
N GLY A 5 -0.46 -20.81 18.34
CA GLY A 5 -0.69 -21.89 17.40
C GLY A 5 -1.37 -21.38 16.14
N GLN A 6 -0.56 -21.26 15.07
CA GLN A 6 -0.95 -21.19 13.67
C GLN A 6 -2.13 -20.26 13.33
N VAL A 7 -1.79 -19.06 12.83
CA VAL A 7 -2.72 -18.30 11.98
C VAL A 7 -3.01 -19.18 10.76
N ASP A 8 -4.24 -19.67 10.69
CA ASP A 8 -4.79 -20.42 9.58
C ASP A 8 -4.66 -19.56 8.30
N LYS A 9 -3.88 -20.03 7.32
CA LYS A 9 -3.61 -19.33 6.05
C LYS A 9 -4.83 -19.30 5.11
N THR A 10 -5.93 -19.90 5.56
CA THR A 10 -7.22 -19.95 4.89
C THR A 10 -8.31 -19.45 5.83
N MET A 11 -8.17 -18.25 6.39
CA MET A 11 -9.35 -17.56 6.89
C MET A 11 -10.25 -17.24 5.69
N GLY A 12 -11.22 -18.11 5.44
CA GLY A 12 -12.36 -17.79 4.60
C GLY A 12 -12.99 -16.52 5.16
N ALA A 13 -13.06 -15.48 4.33
CA ALA A 13 -13.70 -14.23 4.72
C ALA A 13 -15.23 -14.41 4.73
N ASP A 14 -15.75 -15.19 5.69
CA ASP A 14 -17.19 -15.45 5.83
C ASP A 14 -17.97 -14.19 6.22
N THR A 15 -17.28 -13.17 6.73
CA THR A 15 -17.86 -11.86 7.08
C THR A 15 -16.98 -10.71 6.60
N VAL A 16 -17.58 -9.54 6.37
CA VAL A 16 -16.86 -8.30 6.02
C VAL A 16 -15.85 -7.92 7.11
N GLY A 17 -16.15 -8.21 8.38
CA GLY A 17 -15.24 -8.00 9.50
C GLY A 17 -13.98 -8.85 9.40
N HIS A 18 -14.12 -10.13 9.06
CA HIS A 18 -12.98 -11.03 8.84
C HIS A 18 -12.14 -10.58 7.64
N LEU A 19 -12.78 -10.18 6.53
CA LEU A 19 -12.08 -9.65 5.36
C LEU A 19 -11.22 -8.44 5.73
N LYS A 20 -11.80 -7.49 6.48
CA LYS A 20 -11.07 -6.30 6.92
C LYS A 20 -9.86 -6.67 7.78
N HIS A 21 -10.03 -7.58 8.73
CA HIS A 21 -8.95 -8.03 9.61
C HIS A 21 -7.81 -8.71 8.84
N LEU A 22 -8.14 -9.49 7.81
CA LEU A 22 -7.14 -10.10 6.94
C LEU A 22 -6.37 -9.06 6.13
N LEU A 23 -7.07 -8.09 5.55
CA LEU A 23 -6.44 -6.98 4.81
C LEU A 23 -5.50 -6.17 5.72
N ASP A 24 -5.94 -5.83 6.93
CA ASP A 24 -5.13 -5.11 7.91
C ASP A 24 -3.86 -5.91 8.27
N THR A 25 -4.00 -7.23 8.44
CA THR A 25 -2.89 -8.14 8.78
C THR A 25 -1.89 -8.25 7.63
N GLU A 26 -2.35 -8.48 6.40
CA GLU A 26 -1.49 -8.61 5.23
C GLU A 26 -0.80 -7.29 4.87
N LEU A 27 -1.47 -6.14 5.00
CA LEU A 27 -0.84 -4.84 4.79
C LEU A 27 0.24 -4.55 5.82
N ARG A 28 -0.02 -4.85 7.10
CA ARG A 28 0.99 -4.71 8.15
C ARG A 28 2.19 -5.62 7.87
N ARG A 29 1.94 -6.87 7.50
CA ARG A 29 2.98 -7.83 7.16
C ARG A 29 3.82 -7.39 5.98
N ALA A 30 3.19 -6.93 4.90
CA ALA A 30 3.88 -6.40 3.72
C ALA A 30 4.77 -5.21 4.07
N ARG A 31 4.28 -4.30 4.93
CA ARG A 31 5.03 -3.15 5.44
C ARG A 31 6.25 -3.59 6.25
N GLU A 32 6.07 -4.48 7.22
CA GLU A 32 7.11 -4.92 8.15
C GLU A 32 8.17 -5.81 7.49
N GLU A 33 7.75 -6.78 6.68
CA GLU A 33 8.68 -7.70 5.99
C GLU A 33 9.51 -7.00 4.90
N SER A 34 8.95 -5.96 4.27
CA SER A 34 9.62 -5.19 3.21
C SER A 34 10.31 -3.93 3.74
N ASP A 35 10.28 -3.69 5.05
CA ASP A 35 10.87 -2.52 5.71
C ASP A 35 10.38 -1.17 5.14
N LEU A 36 9.10 -1.12 4.77
CA LEU A 36 8.41 0.06 4.25
C LEU A 36 7.80 0.87 5.40
N ASP A 37 7.61 2.18 5.21
CA ASP A 37 7.15 3.04 6.30
C ASP A 37 5.62 2.98 6.43
N ILE A 38 4.91 2.98 5.29
CA ILE A 38 3.44 2.96 5.21
C ILE A 38 2.98 2.02 4.08
N ALA A 39 1.88 1.30 4.31
CA ALA A 39 1.17 0.53 3.30
C ALA A 39 -0.33 0.84 3.33
N MET A 40 -0.97 0.99 2.16
CA MET A 40 -2.39 1.29 2.05
C MET A 40 -3.02 0.53 0.88
N PHE A 41 -4.28 0.17 1.04
CA PHE A 41 -5.11 -0.40 -0.02
C PHE A 41 -6.28 0.56 -0.31
N LEU A 42 -6.34 1.07 -1.53
CA LEU A 42 -7.27 2.11 -1.94
C LEU A 42 -8.10 1.69 -3.15
N GLY A 43 -9.33 2.20 -3.22
CA GLY A 43 -10.14 2.18 -4.42
C GLY A 43 -9.74 3.30 -5.39
N VAL A 44 -10.07 3.12 -6.67
CA VAL A 44 -9.94 4.16 -7.72
C VAL A 44 -10.78 5.42 -7.46
N ASP A 45 -11.72 5.36 -6.52
CA ASP A 45 -12.46 6.53 -6.03
C ASP A 45 -11.76 7.28 -4.89
N GLY A 46 -10.56 6.84 -4.50
CA GLY A 46 -9.76 7.42 -3.43
C GLY A 46 -10.16 6.96 -2.03
N ARG A 47 -11.12 6.04 -1.89
CA ARG A 47 -11.47 5.46 -0.58
C ARG A 47 -10.38 4.52 -0.10
N ILE A 48 -9.98 4.66 1.16
CA ILE A 48 -9.05 3.74 1.81
C ILE A 48 -9.85 2.56 2.36
N PHE A 49 -9.58 1.36 1.85
CA PHE A 49 -10.21 0.14 2.34
C PHE A 49 -9.49 -0.38 3.59
N SER A 50 -8.16 -0.29 3.62
CA SER A 50 -7.32 -0.65 4.75
C SER A 50 -5.98 0.08 4.66
N SER A 51 -5.31 0.26 5.80
CA SER A 51 -4.02 0.93 5.89
C SER A 51 -3.21 0.44 7.08
N SER A 52 -1.91 0.24 6.88
CA SER A 52 -0.91 0.10 7.93
C SER A 52 -0.05 1.37 7.96
N ILE A 53 -0.35 2.24 8.91
CA ILE A 53 0.32 3.53 9.15
C ILE A 53 0.84 3.49 10.60
N PRO A 54 2.07 3.93 10.88
CA PRO A 54 2.57 3.99 12.25
C PRO A 54 1.76 4.98 13.09
N ASP A 55 1.63 4.72 14.39
CA ASP A 55 0.86 5.57 15.33
C ASP A 55 1.39 7.01 15.42
N ARG A 56 2.67 7.21 15.05
CA ARG A 56 3.32 8.51 14.99
C ARG A 56 4.05 8.63 13.65
N LEU A 57 3.72 9.69 12.91
CA LEU A 57 4.37 10.01 11.65
C LEU A 57 5.60 10.89 11.86
N GLU A 58 6.71 10.50 11.23
CA GLU A 58 7.88 11.34 11.03
C GLU A 58 7.58 12.44 9.98
N PRO A 59 8.27 13.60 10.00
CA PRO A 59 8.01 14.70 9.06
C PRO A 59 8.10 14.29 7.58
N ARG A 60 8.99 13.37 7.23
CA ARG A 60 9.16 12.87 5.85
C ARG A 60 8.00 11.97 5.42
N GLU A 61 7.52 11.10 6.31
CA GLU A 61 6.35 10.24 6.07
C GLU A 61 5.09 11.09 5.88
N TYR A 62 4.90 12.10 6.73
CA TYR A 62 3.80 13.05 6.62
C TYR A 62 3.84 13.82 5.28
N ARG A 63 5.03 14.26 4.85
CA ARG A 63 5.20 14.92 3.55
C ARG A 63 4.87 14.00 2.39
N LEU A 64 5.28 12.73 2.43
CA LEU A 64 4.94 11.74 1.40
C LEU A 64 3.44 11.47 1.34
N LEU A 65 2.77 11.33 2.49
CA LEU A 65 1.31 11.18 2.55
C LEU A 65 0.59 12.36 1.89
N ASN A 66 1.02 13.60 2.16
CA ASN A 66 0.44 14.78 1.54
C ASN A 66 0.66 14.84 0.02
N LEU A 67 1.83 14.40 -0.45
CA LEU A 67 2.10 14.31 -1.89
C LEU A 67 1.20 13.26 -2.55
N LEU A 68 0.95 12.13 -1.90
CA LEU A 68 0.04 11.12 -2.39
C LEU A 68 -1.40 11.65 -2.44
N THR A 69 -1.91 12.20 -1.34
CA THR A 69 -3.30 12.67 -1.27
C THR A 69 -3.57 13.82 -2.24
N GLY A 70 -2.61 14.73 -2.42
CA GLY A 70 -2.69 15.80 -3.41
C GLY A 70 -2.74 15.30 -4.86
N ASN A 71 -2.15 14.15 -5.15
CA ASN A 71 -2.09 13.56 -6.50
C ASN A 71 -3.06 12.39 -6.72
N LEU A 72 -3.86 12.03 -5.72
CA LEU A 72 -4.63 10.79 -5.72
C LEU A 72 -5.59 10.71 -6.91
N ALA A 73 -6.28 11.80 -7.24
CA ALA A 73 -7.18 11.85 -8.38
C ALA A 73 -6.47 11.57 -9.71
N HIS A 74 -5.24 12.10 -9.87
CA HIS A 74 -4.44 11.85 -11.06
C HIS A 74 -3.99 10.39 -11.16
N ILE A 75 -3.52 9.83 -10.03
CA ILE A 75 -3.11 8.43 -9.90
C ILE A 75 -4.28 7.50 -10.24
N CYS A 76 -5.46 7.73 -9.66
CA CYS A 76 -6.65 6.94 -9.92
C CYS A 76 -7.07 6.96 -11.40
N ASN A 77 -7.00 8.13 -12.03
CA ASN A 77 -7.29 8.26 -13.46
C ASN A 77 -6.26 7.52 -14.34
N GLN A 78 -4.98 7.55 -13.97
CA GLN A 78 -3.95 6.80 -14.70
C GLN A 78 -4.13 5.28 -14.55
N LEU A 79 -4.35 4.80 -13.33
CA LEU A 79 -4.52 3.38 -13.06
C LEU A 79 -5.76 2.81 -13.76
N SER A 80 -6.90 3.50 -13.68
CA SER A 80 -8.15 3.06 -14.32
C SER A 80 -8.11 3.19 -15.86
N GLY A 81 -7.44 4.22 -16.39
CA GLY A 81 -7.41 4.49 -17.82
C GLY A 81 -6.32 3.75 -18.61
N GLN A 82 -5.23 3.36 -17.96
CA GLN A 82 -4.03 2.84 -18.65
C GLN A 82 -3.69 1.38 -18.33
N ASN A 83 -4.51 0.66 -17.56
CA ASN A 83 -4.20 -0.71 -17.11
C ASN A 83 -2.78 -0.82 -16.51
N MET A 84 -2.41 0.21 -15.74
CA MET A 84 -1.05 0.34 -15.25
C MET A 84 -0.79 -0.70 -14.15
N MET A 85 0.18 -1.57 -14.38
CA MET A 85 0.55 -2.64 -13.43
C MET A 85 1.24 -2.05 -12.19
N MET A 86 2.15 -1.10 -12.39
CA MET A 86 2.92 -0.48 -11.33
C MET A 86 3.37 0.94 -11.71
N SER A 87 3.42 1.84 -10.73
CA SER A 87 3.97 3.19 -10.81
C SER A 87 4.94 3.40 -9.66
N VAL A 88 6.14 3.89 -9.93
CA VAL A 88 7.13 4.25 -8.90
C VAL A 88 7.47 5.73 -9.08
N GLN A 89 7.27 6.51 -8.02
CA GLN A 89 7.49 7.95 -8.02
C GLN A 89 8.50 8.30 -6.93
N GLN A 90 9.65 8.84 -7.33
CA GLN A 90 10.69 9.28 -6.40
C GLN A 90 10.58 10.78 -6.14
N PHE A 91 10.54 11.13 -4.86
CA PHE A 91 10.53 12.50 -4.36
C PHE A 91 11.72 12.72 -3.44
N GLU A 92 12.04 13.98 -3.16
CA GLU A 92 13.04 14.35 -2.15
C GLU A 92 12.74 13.71 -0.77
N ALA A 93 11.45 13.65 -0.39
CA ALA A 93 11.03 13.08 0.87
C ALA A 93 11.16 11.55 0.93
N GLY A 94 11.17 10.87 -0.22
CA GLY A 94 11.20 9.42 -0.35
C GLY A 94 10.47 8.93 -1.60
N THR A 95 10.10 7.65 -1.63
CA THR A 95 9.51 6.97 -2.79
C THR A 95 8.07 6.55 -2.49
N VAL A 96 7.20 6.72 -3.49
CA VAL A 96 5.83 6.19 -3.54
C VAL A 96 5.79 5.09 -4.57
N ILE A 97 5.36 3.90 -4.17
CA ILE A 97 5.18 2.75 -5.05
C ILE A 97 3.69 2.44 -5.09
N ILE A 98 3.13 2.31 -6.29
CA ILE A 98 1.71 2.08 -6.51
C ILE A 98 1.57 0.87 -7.41
N SER A 99 0.82 -0.13 -6.99
CA SER A 99 0.58 -1.36 -7.75
C SER A 99 -0.90 -1.55 -7.97
N GLY A 100 -1.32 -1.78 -9.21
CA GLY A 100 -2.71 -2.13 -9.50
C GLY A 100 -3.09 -3.46 -8.84
N VAL A 101 -4.32 -3.56 -8.34
CA VAL A 101 -4.91 -4.80 -7.81
C VAL A 101 -6.33 -4.93 -8.38
N GLY A 102 -6.44 -5.73 -9.45
CA GLY A 102 -7.66 -5.81 -10.24
C GLY A 102 -8.02 -4.47 -10.90
N ASP A 103 -9.29 -4.32 -11.27
CA ASP A 103 -9.71 -3.21 -12.14
C ASP A 103 -10.00 -1.89 -11.40
N ARG A 104 -10.17 -1.95 -10.06
CA ARG A 104 -10.75 -0.84 -9.28
C ARG A 104 -10.04 -0.56 -7.96
N ALA A 105 -8.90 -1.18 -7.72
CA ALA A 105 -8.15 -0.96 -6.51
C ALA A 105 -6.65 -1.00 -6.77
N PHE A 106 -5.89 -0.45 -5.84
CA PHE A 106 -4.45 -0.43 -5.89
C PHE A 106 -3.84 -0.42 -4.50
N LEU A 107 -2.64 -0.99 -4.42
CA LEU A 107 -1.77 -0.93 -3.25
C LEU A 107 -0.86 0.28 -3.38
N VAL A 108 -0.68 1.00 -2.28
CA VAL A 108 0.27 2.10 -2.17
C VAL A 108 1.23 1.80 -1.04
N PHE A 109 2.51 1.88 -1.34
CA PHE A 109 3.58 1.81 -0.37
C PHE A 109 4.36 3.12 -0.36
N LEU A 110 4.71 3.59 0.83
CA LEU A 110 5.56 4.76 1.02
C LEU A 110 6.81 4.35 1.77
N THR A 111 7.95 4.86 1.33
CA THR A 111 9.20 4.72 2.07
C THR A 111 10.03 5.98 1.94
N THR A 112 10.55 6.47 3.06
CA THR A 112 11.50 7.57 3.19
C THR A 112 12.92 7.11 2.94
N LYS A 113 13.13 5.79 2.86
CA LYS A 113 14.42 5.17 2.59
C LYS A 113 14.74 5.30 1.10
N PRO A 114 16.04 5.44 0.75
CA PRO A 114 16.46 5.42 -0.64
C PRO A 114 16.06 4.08 -1.26
N VAL A 115 15.32 4.13 -2.37
CA VAL A 115 15.03 2.95 -3.19
C VAL A 115 15.89 3.02 -4.43
N GLU A 116 16.81 2.08 -4.58
CA GLU A 116 17.51 1.90 -5.85
C GLU A 116 16.55 1.26 -6.85
N ILE A 117 16.07 2.05 -7.81
CA ILE A 117 15.33 1.51 -8.96
C ILE A 117 16.37 0.95 -9.93
N THR A 118 16.79 -0.29 -9.71
CA THR A 118 17.56 -1.02 -10.71
C THR A 118 16.65 -1.25 -11.90
N LYS A 119 17.06 -0.75 -13.08
CA LYS A 119 16.29 -0.75 -14.35
C LYS A 119 15.31 -1.92 -14.43
N MET A 120 14.02 -1.62 -14.54
CA MET A 120 13.03 -2.59 -15.02
C MET A 120 13.53 -3.09 -16.38
N GLN A 121 13.98 -4.34 -16.43
CA GLN A 121 14.25 -5.01 -17.70
C GLN A 121 12.90 -5.16 -18.40
N GLY A 122 12.59 -4.23 -19.30
CA GLY A 122 11.56 -4.42 -20.30
C GLY A 122 11.92 -5.65 -21.11
N VAL A 123 11.00 -6.60 -21.15
CA VAL A 123 10.95 -7.62 -22.21
C VAL A 123 10.21 -7.02 -23.38
#